data_AF-A0A7T8LH30-F1
#
_entry.id   AF-A0A7T8LH30-F1
#
_cell.length_a   1.000
_cell.length_b   1.000
_cell.length_c   1.000
_cell.angle_alpha   90.00
_cell.angle_beta   90.00
_cell.angle_gamma   90.00
#
_symmetry.space_group_name_H-M   'P 1'
#
loop_
_entity.id
_entity.type
_entity.pdbx_description
1 polymer ?
#
loop_
_entity_poly.entity_id
_entity_poly.type
_entity_poly.pdbx_seq_one_letter_code
_entity_poly.pdbx_strand_id
1 'polypeptide(L)'
;MNAFLLFIAILSVIIDIASPLSVYGAQLIIFPLVCSLLYINSNAKAGYLSIICVFLIMSLIIISAFIHINISMHTEILIYQSIKVCLWLLSALLLYYASVSIPVFTIEKAVRVAIIVYMACLVFQVALYGLYGTVIDYSIMMGGEPSRNMMSGVGFRPTGLTSEPSVYCGITAWLITLRYAVNKKTDVLFILSCLSMLLTLSFVGVFLCFGILLIGMLRVRMIIPVIGFIFMGYLVLIDRVDERVSLFLSGGDGSNNVKIDTWNNFISNSDIYTYGYGLIGKSLSAPSFYESLYDMTIFGNLFTIFGMHLGVVALLAFIMFVVRINLSKRTKIMLMLSSLKISLPFFAVFYLSISLLCAIADNKTKS
;
A
#
# COMPACT_ATOMS: atom_id res chain seq x y z
N MET A 1 3.72 -7.37 -25.93
CA MET A 1 4.06 -8.27 -24.81
C MET A 1 4.35 -7.52 -23.51
N ASN A 2 5.36 -6.65 -23.44
CA ASN A 2 5.77 -5.95 -22.20
C ASN A 2 4.64 -5.18 -21.48
N ALA A 3 3.80 -4.42 -22.20
CA ALA A 3 2.67 -3.71 -21.60
C ALA A 3 1.68 -4.64 -20.90
N PHE A 4 1.43 -5.81 -21.50
CA PHE A 4 0.52 -6.81 -20.97
C PHE A 4 1.11 -7.49 -19.73
N LEU A 5 2.36 -7.94 -19.80
CA LEU A 5 3.05 -8.53 -18.64
C LEU A 5 3.12 -7.53 -17.48
N LEU A 6 3.46 -6.27 -17.75
CA LEU A 6 3.49 -5.23 -16.72
C LEU A 6 2.10 -4.98 -16.12
N PHE A 7 1.05 -4.96 -16.94
CA PHE A 7 -0.33 -4.86 -16.45
C PHE A 7 -0.69 -6.04 -15.54
N ILE A 8 -0.35 -7.28 -15.92
CA ILE A 8 -0.60 -8.45 -15.07
C ILE A 8 0.20 -8.37 -13.76
N ALA A 9 1.46 -7.94 -13.81
CA ALA A 9 2.27 -7.75 -12.59
C ALA A 9 1.65 -6.72 -11.64
N ILE A 10 1.14 -5.60 -12.16
CA ILE A 10 0.41 -4.60 -11.37
C ILE A 10 -0.87 -5.22 -10.82
N LEU A 11 -1.68 -5.86 -11.67
CA LEU A 11 -2.95 -6.46 -11.28
C LEU A 11 -2.79 -7.50 -10.16
N SER A 12 -1.74 -8.34 -10.25
CA SER A 12 -1.47 -9.41 -9.29
C SER A 12 -1.15 -8.92 -7.88
N VAL A 13 -0.71 -7.67 -7.72
CA VAL A 13 -0.39 -7.10 -6.40
C VAL A 13 -1.48 -6.15 -5.90
N ILE A 14 -2.22 -5.48 -6.79
CA ILE A 14 -3.28 -4.56 -6.37
C ILE A 14 -4.56 -5.28 -5.91
N ILE A 15 -4.74 -6.55 -6.30
CA ILE A 15 -5.76 -7.43 -5.73
C ILE A 15 -5.25 -7.84 -4.33
N ASP A 16 -5.91 -7.32 -3.31
CA ASP A 16 -5.55 -7.51 -1.90
C ASP A 16 -6.76 -7.90 -1.06
N ILE A 17 -7.41 -8.98 -1.50
CA ILE A 17 -8.55 -9.61 -0.82
C ILE A 17 -8.04 -10.76 0.06
N ALA A 18 -8.77 -11.06 1.13
CA ALA A 18 -8.45 -12.13 2.08
C ALA A 18 -8.80 -13.52 1.52
N SER A 19 -8.28 -13.85 0.32
CA SER A 19 -8.48 -15.13 -0.37
C SER A 19 -7.16 -15.83 -0.66
N PRO A 20 -7.10 -17.18 -0.53
CA PRO A 20 -5.94 -17.96 -0.96
C PRO A 20 -5.53 -17.72 -2.41
N LEU A 21 -6.51 -17.50 -3.31
CA LEU A 21 -6.24 -17.21 -4.72
C LEU A 21 -5.52 -15.87 -4.91
N SER A 22 -5.86 -14.86 -4.09
CA SER A 22 -5.18 -13.57 -4.12
C SER A 22 -3.75 -13.68 -3.59
N VAL A 23 -3.59 -14.23 -2.38
CA VAL A 23 -2.28 -14.28 -1.72
C VAL A 23 -1.34 -15.27 -2.41
N TYR A 24 -1.74 -16.54 -2.53
CA TYR A 24 -0.86 -17.57 -3.08
C TYR A 24 -0.85 -17.55 -4.61
N GLY A 25 -2.02 -17.46 -5.24
CA GLY A 25 -2.13 -17.43 -6.69
C GLY A 25 -1.56 -16.16 -7.30
N ALA A 26 -2.15 -15.00 -6.99
CA ALA A 26 -1.77 -13.75 -7.62
C ALA A 26 -0.41 -13.23 -7.10
N GLN A 27 -0.26 -13.05 -5.79
CA GLN A 27 0.91 -12.35 -5.24
C GLN A 27 2.18 -13.21 -5.13
N LEU A 28 2.07 -14.54 -4.94
CA LEU A 28 3.23 -15.43 -4.76
C LEU A 28 3.59 -16.28 -5.99
N ILE A 29 2.64 -16.56 -6.88
CA ILE A 29 2.92 -17.34 -8.10
C ILE A 29 2.95 -16.41 -9.32
N ILE A 30 1.84 -15.72 -9.61
CA ILE A 30 1.71 -14.92 -10.84
C ILE A 30 2.68 -13.74 -10.82
N PHE A 31 2.76 -12.99 -9.72
CA PHE A 31 3.61 -11.80 -9.66
C PHE A 31 5.10 -12.10 -9.92
N PRO A 32 5.75 -13.07 -9.23
CA PRO A 32 7.15 -13.40 -9.50
C PRO A 32 7.38 -13.99 -10.89
N LEU A 33 6.46 -14.84 -11.36
CA LEU A 33 6.53 -15.44 -12.69
C LEU A 33 6.51 -14.37 -13.77
N VAL A 34 5.57 -13.42 -13.68
CA VAL A 34 5.41 -12.35 -14.67
C VAL A 34 6.58 -11.37 -14.61
N CYS A 35 7.10 -11.05 -13.43
CA CYS A 35 8.33 -10.26 -13.30
C CYS A 35 9.54 -10.95 -13.96
N SER A 36 9.65 -12.28 -13.81
CA SER A 36 10.70 -13.07 -14.46
C SER A 36 10.55 -13.10 -15.98
N LEU A 37 9.33 -13.34 -16.48
CA LEU A 37 9.03 -13.30 -17.91
C LEU A 37 9.28 -11.92 -18.52
N LEU A 38 8.94 -10.85 -17.80
CA LEU A 38 9.18 -9.48 -18.25
C LEU A 38 10.69 -9.17 -18.27
N TYR A 39 11.46 -9.62 -17.27
CA TYR A 39 12.91 -9.50 -17.24
C TYR A 39 13.57 -10.20 -18.44
N ILE A 40 13.17 -11.45 -18.72
CA ILE A 40 13.67 -12.20 -19.87
C ILE A 40 13.27 -11.50 -21.18
N ASN A 41 12.00 -11.13 -21.34
CA ASN A 41 11.49 -10.54 -22.58
C ASN A 41 12.01 -9.12 -22.86
N SER A 42 12.50 -8.42 -21.85
CA SER A 42 13.11 -7.09 -22.00
C SER A 42 14.61 -7.14 -22.28
N ASN A 43 15.23 -8.33 -22.30
CA ASN A 43 16.69 -8.50 -22.40
C ASN A 43 17.46 -7.65 -21.37
N ALA A 44 16.86 -7.44 -20.20
CA ALA A 44 17.45 -6.63 -19.16
C ALA A 44 18.65 -7.34 -18.53
N LYS A 45 19.63 -6.55 -18.04
CA LYS A 45 20.80 -7.05 -17.32
C LYS A 45 20.81 -6.46 -15.92
N ALA A 46 20.60 -7.32 -14.92
CA ALA A 46 20.74 -6.93 -13.52
C ALA A 46 22.21 -6.63 -13.19
N GLY A 47 22.46 -5.51 -12.50
CA GLY A 47 23.80 -5.13 -12.06
C GLY A 47 24.21 -5.94 -10.84
N TYR A 48 25.43 -6.46 -10.80
CA TYR A 48 25.91 -7.31 -9.71
C TYR A 48 25.76 -6.68 -8.31
N LEU A 49 26.01 -5.37 -8.18
CA LEU A 49 25.84 -4.65 -6.91
C LEU A 49 24.40 -4.69 -6.40
N SER A 50 23.43 -4.51 -7.30
CA SER A 50 22.02 -4.56 -6.92
C SER A 50 21.60 -5.94 -6.42
N ILE A 51 22.12 -7.00 -7.06
CA ILE A 51 21.87 -8.39 -6.69
C ILE A 51 22.44 -8.62 -5.29
N ILE A 52 23.70 -8.23 -5.05
CA ILE A 52 24.35 -8.34 -3.75
C ILE A 52 23.56 -7.57 -2.67
N CYS A 53 23.15 -6.33 -2.94
CA CYS A 53 22.34 -5.55 -2.00
C CYS A 53 21.02 -6.23 -1.65
N VAL A 54 20.30 -6.77 -2.64
CA VAL A 54 19.04 -7.49 -2.43
C VAL A 54 19.27 -8.76 -1.60
N PHE A 55 20.33 -9.53 -1.89
CA PHE A 55 20.68 -10.70 -1.08
C PHE A 55 21.07 -10.35 0.36
N LEU A 56 21.77 -9.24 0.58
CA LEU A 56 22.08 -8.74 1.93
C LEU A 56 20.81 -8.35 2.69
N ILE A 57 19.87 -7.66 2.04
CA ILE A 57 18.59 -7.30 2.65
C ILE A 57 17.76 -8.56 2.98
N MET A 58 17.69 -9.53 2.07
CA MET A 58 17.01 -10.81 2.33
C MET A 58 17.64 -11.56 3.50
N SER A 59 18.98 -11.62 3.55
CA SER A 59 19.70 -12.22 4.67
C SER A 59 19.37 -11.53 5.99
N LEU A 60 19.31 -10.19 6.01
CA LEU A 60 18.94 -9.42 7.20
C LEU A 60 17.51 -9.72 7.65
N ILE A 61 16.56 -9.84 6.72
CA ILE A 61 15.17 -10.20 7.02
C ILE A 61 15.09 -11.61 7.62
N ILE A 62 15.81 -12.57 7.05
CA ILE A 62 15.83 -13.96 7.55
C ILE A 62 16.48 -14.04 8.93
N ILE A 63 17.64 -13.40 9.12
CA ILE A 63 18.32 -13.33 10.43
C ILE A 63 17.40 -12.68 11.46
N SER A 64 16.74 -11.58 11.11
CA SER A 64 15.75 -10.92 11.96
C SER A 64 14.63 -11.89 12.33
N ALA A 65 14.07 -12.63 11.37
CA ALA A 65 13.03 -13.63 11.66
C ALA A 65 13.51 -14.69 12.66
N PHE A 66 14.74 -15.21 12.52
CA PHE A 66 15.31 -16.17 13.47
C PHE A 66 15.53 -15.59 14.87
N ILE A 67 15.96 -14.34 14.98
CA ILE A 67 16.06 -13.65 16.27
C ILE A 67 14.67 -13.58 16.93
N HIS A 68 13.65 -13.17 16.18
CA HIS A 68 12.29 -13.01 16.71
C HIS A 68 11.63 -14.32 17.11
N ILE A 69 11.98 -15.46 16.49
CA ILE A 69 11.52 -16.79 16.94
C ILE A 69 11.89 -17.05 18.40
N ASN A 70 13.03 -16.53 18.86
CA ASN A 70 13.54 -16.76 20.20
C ASN A 70 13.07 -15.72 21.23
N ILE A 71 12.46 -14.61 20.78
CA ILE A 71 12.11 -13.47 21.62
C ILE A 71 10.59 -13.29 21.72
N SER A 72 9.86 -13.56 20.64
CA SER A 72 8.42 -13.32 20.55
C SER A 72 7.60 -14.56 20.92
N MET A 73 6.50 -14.36 21.66
CA MET A 73 5.60 -15.45 22.04
C MET A 73 4.73 -15.96 20.87
N HIS A 74 4.48 -15.13 19.84
CA HIS A 74 3.59 -15.46 18.71
C HIS A 74 4.34 -15.42 17.38
N THR A 75 4.84 -16.57 16.91
CA THR A 75 5.76 -16.64 15.76
C THR A 75 5.23 -17.50 14.60
N GLU A 76 3.99 -17.98 14.71
CA GLU A 76 3.36 -18.97 13.81
C GLU A 76 3.49 -18.64 12.32
N ILE A 77 3.32 -17.37 11.95
CA ILE A 77 3.34 -16.92 10.55
C ILE A 77 4.62 -16.17 10.17
N LEU A 78 5.54 -15.96 11.11
CA LEU A 78 6.69 -15.08 10.93
C LEU A 78 7.61 -15.53 9.79
N ILE A 79 7.99 -16.81 9.77
CA ILE A 79 8.85 -17.37 8.72
C ILE A 79 8.17 -17.26 7.36
N TYR A 80 6.89 -17.62 7.28
CA TYR A 80 6.12 -17.53 6.05
C TYR A 80 6.06 -16.10 5.54
N GLN A 81 5.75 -15.11 6.38
CA GLN A 81 5.74 -13.70 5.99
C GLN A 81 7.12 -13.22 5.52
N SER A 82 8.18 -13.64 6.21
CA SER A 82 9.55 -13.29 5.84
C SER A 82 9.94 -13.84 4.47
N ILE A 83 9.55 -15.08 4.16
CA ILE A 83 9.76 -15.69 2.84
C ILE A 83 8.96 -14.95 1.75
N LYS A 84 7.69 -14.60 2.03
CA LYS A 84 6.86 -13.82 1.08
C LYS A 84 7.53 -12.48 0.74
N VAL A 85 8.02 -11.78 1.76
CA VAL A 85 8.72 -10.51 1.58
C VAL A 85 9.99 -10.67 0.74
N CYS A 86 10.81 -11.69 1.03
CA CYS A 86 11.98 -12.03 0.23
C CYS A 86 11.64 -12.27 -1.25
N LEU A 87 10.54 -12.99 -1.52
CA LEU A 87 10.07 -13.25 -2.88
C LEU A 87 9.62 -11.97 -3.59
N TRP A 88 8.90 -11.08 -2.91
CA TRP A 88 8.49 -9.79 -3.46
C TRP A 88 9.68 -8.86 -3.70
N LEU A 89 10.68 -8.87 -2.83
CA LEU A 89 11.91 -8.10 -3.00
C LEU A 89 12.68 -8.54 -4.26
N LEU A 90 12.82 -9.86 -4.46
CA LEU A 90 13.43 -10.41 -5.67
C LEU A 90 12.62 -10.06 -6.93
N SER A 91 11.29 -10.20 -6.84
CA SER A 91 10.39 -9.85 -7.95
C SER A 91 10.48 -8.37 -8.32
N ALA A 92 10.60 -7.48 -7.33
CA ALA A 92 10.75 -6.04 -7.53
C ALA A 92 12.10 -5.66 -8.14
N LEU A 93 13.18 -6.38 -7.81
CA LEU A 93 14.47 -6.23 -8.48
C LEU A 93 14.36 -6.56 -9.97
N LEU A 94 13.77 -7.71 -10.30
CA LEU A 94 13.57 -8.12 -11.69
C LEU A 94 12.69 -7.13 -12.44
N LEU A 95 11.58 -6.72 -11.82
CA LEU A 95 10.67 -5.72 -12.36
C LEU A 95 11.36 -4.38 -12.64
N TYR A 96 12.27 -3.95 -11.76
CA TYR A 96 12.99 -2.68 -11.90
C TYR A 96 13.85 -2.71 -13.15
N TYR A 97 14.71 -3.72 -13.29
CA TYR A 97 15.60 -3.85 -14.44
C TYR A 97 14.84 -3.99 -15.75
N ALA A 98 13.76 -4.77 -15.72
CA ALA A 98 12.88 -4.90 -16.88
C ALA A 98 12.22 -3.58 -17.26
N SER A 99 11.75 -2.81 -16.26
CA SER A 99 11.05 -1.54 -16.46
C SER A 99 11.96 -0.40 -16.92
N VAL A 100 13.24 -0.41 -16.53
CA VAL A 100 14.27 0.53 -17.06
C VAL A 100 14.57 0.24 -18.53
N SER A 101 14.33 -0.97 -19.00
CA SER A 101 14.66 -1.40 -20.36
C SER A 101 13.49 -1.21 -21.35
N ILE A 102 12.34 -0.71 -20.88
CA ILE A 102 11.15 -0.48 -21.70
C ILE A 102 10.77 1.01 -21.74
N PRO A 103 10.11 1.49 -22.81
CA PRO A 103 9.67 2.87 -22.90
C PRO A 103 8.69 3.24 -21.78
N VAL A 104 8.87 4.42 -21.18
CA VAL A 104 8.02 4.92 -20.07
C VAL A 104 6.53 4.97 -20.43
N PHE A 105 6.19 5.24 -21.68
CA PHE A 105 4.81 5.20 -22.15
C PHE A 105 4.16 3.80 -21.98
N THR A 106 4.95 2.73 -22.05
CA THR A 106 4.49 1.35 -21.78
C THR A 106 4.08 1.20 -20.32
N ILE A 107 4.86 1.78 -19.41
CA ILE A 107 4.57 1.80 -17.97
C ILE A 107 3.29 2.60 -17.71
N GLU A 108 3.17 3.78 -18.30
CA GLU A 108 1.96 4.62 -18.20
C GLU A 108 0.71 3.86 -18.64
N LYS A 109 0.77 3.20 -19.80
CA LYS A 109 -0.36 2.45 -20.35
C LYS A 109 -0.78 1.32 -19.42
N ALA A 110 0.17 0.56 -18.87
CA ALA A 110 -0.12 -0.53 -17.94
C ALA A 110 -0.76 -0.01 -16.64
N VAL A 111 -0.19 1.03 -16.03
CA VAL A 111 -0.73 1.68 -14.82
C VAL A 111 -2.13 2.26 -15.09
N ARG A 112 -2.33 2.92 -16.23
CA ARG A 112 -3.62 3.49 -16.62
C ARG A 112 -4.71 2.42 -16.72
N VAL A 113 -4.43 1.30 -17.38
CA VAL A 113 -5.40 0.20 -17.49
C VAL A 113 -5.67 -0.42 -16.12
N ALA A 114 -4.65 -0.60 -15.28
CA ALA A 114 -4.82 -1.09 -13.92
C ALA A 114 -5.73 -0.18 -13.08
N ILE A 115 -5.54 1.14 -13.13
CA ILE A 115 -6.42 2.11 -12.45
C ILE A 115 -7.87 1.95 -12.91
N ILE A 116 -8.11 1.85 -14.22
CA ILE A 116 -9.46 1.73 -14.78
C ILE A 116 -10.15 0.46 -14.27
N VAL A 117 -9.47 -0.69 -14.32
CA VAL A 117 -10.01 -1.97 -13.82
C VAL A 117 -10.31 -1.87 -12.33
N TYR A 118 -9.36 -1.36 -11.55
CA TYR A 118 -9.46 -1.26 -10.10
C TYR A 118 -10.61 -0.34 -9.65
N MET A 119 -10.78 0.79 -10.34
CA MET A 119 -11.88 1.72 -10.11
C MET A 119 -13.22 1.14 -10.56
N ALA A 120 -13.27 0.47 -11.72
CA ALA A 120 -14.50 -0.13 -12.23
C ALA A 120 -15.08 -1.17 -11.27
N CYS A 121 -14.25 -2.01 -10.64
CA CYS A 121 -14.70 -2.97 -9.63
C CYS A 121 -15.35 -2.30 -8.41
N LEU A 122 -14.78 -1.19 -7.92
CA LEU A 122 -15.38 -0.43 -6.81
C LEU A 122 -16.71 0.21 -7.23
N VAL A 123 -16.75 0.86 -8.40
CA VAL A 123 -17.97 1.51 -8.89
C VAL A 123 -19.08 0.49 -9.13
N PHE A 124 -18.73 -0.70 -9.63
CA PHE A 124 -19.68 -1.79 -9.81
C PHE A 124 -20.30 -2.25 -8.50
N GLN A 125 -19.49 -2.39 -7.44
CA GLN A 125 -19.97 -2.66 -6.08
C GLN A 125 -20.96 -1.59 -5.60
N VAL A 126 -20.63 -0.30 -5.76
CA VAL A 126 -21.50 0.82 -5.39
C VAL A 126 -22.81 0.80 -6.17
N ALA A 127 -22.75 0.59 -7.49
CA ALA A 127 -23.92 0.60 -8.34
C ALA A 127 -24.88 -0.54 -8.00
N LEU A 128 -24.36 -1.76 -7.78
CA LEU A 128 -25.23 -2.89 -7.43
C LEU A 128 -25.89 -2.75 -6.07
N TYR A 129 -25.15 -2.23 -5.09
CA TYR A 129 -25.73 -1.96 -3.79
C TYR A 129 -26.79 -0.85 -3.87
N GLY A 130 -26.48 0.26 -4.58
CA GLY A 130 -27.39 1.40 -4.71
C GLY A 130 -28.66 1.10 -5.51
N LEU A 131 -28.58 0.23 -6.52
CA LEU A 131 -29.73 -0.10 -7.40
C LEU A 131 -30.55 -1.30 -6.89
N TYR A 132 -29.89 -2.31 -6.33
CA TYR A 132 -30.51 -3.61 -6.03
C TYR A 132 -30.36 -4.03 -4.55
N GLY A 133 -29.63 -3.28 -3.73
CA GLY A 133 -29.30 -3.66 -2.35
C GLY A 133 -28.30 -4.82 -2.24
N THR A 134 -27.73 -5.27 -3.36
CA THR A 134 -26.85 -6.44 -3.41
C THR A 134 -25.41 -6.08 -3.08
N VAL A 135 -24.82 -6.78 -2.12
CA VAL A 135 -23.42 -6.63 -1.73
C VAL A 135 -22.57 -7.63 -2.50
N ILE A 136 -21.69 -7.13 -3.37
CA ILE A 136 -20.65 -7.97 -3.98
C ILE A 136 -19.42 -7.99 -3.07
N ASP A 137 -19.05 -9.18 -2.62
CA ASP A 137 -17.79 -9.43 -1.93
C ASP A 137 -16.87 -10.29 -2.80
N TYR A 138 -15.91 -9.64 -3.45
CA TYR A 138 -14.93 -10.34 -4.30
C TYR A 138 -14.08 -11.34 -3.53
N SER A 139 -13.88 -11.14 -2.22
CA SER A 139 -13.14 -12.09 -1.39
C SER A 139 -13.91 -13.40 -1.26
N ILE A 140 -15.20 -13.33 -0.90
CA ILE A 140 -16.08 -14.51 -0.79
C ILE A 140 -16.23 -15.22 -2.15
N MET A 141 -16.40 -14.46 -3.24
CA MET A 141 -16.47 -15.03 -4.60
C MET A 141 -15.21 -15.82 -4.98
N MET A 142 -14.06 -15.46 -4.43
CA MET A 142 -12.78 -16.13 -4.63
C MET A 142 -12.46 -17.14 -3.52
N GLY A 143 -13.45 -17.57 -2.72
CA GLY A 143 -13.29 -18.55 -1.64
C GLY A 143 -12.46 -18.05 -0.45
N GLY A 144 -12.46 -16.74 -0.23
CA GLY A 144 -11.80 -16.09 0.90
C GLY A 144 -12.75 -15.68 2.02
N GLU A 145 -12.18 -15.01 3.02
CA GLU A 145 -12.92 -14.44 4.15
C GLU A 145 -13.71 -13.18 3.75
N PRO A 146 -14.83 -12.88 4.43
CA PRO A 146 -15.60 -11.66 4.18
C PRO A 146 -14.76 -10.39 4.27
N SER A 147 -14.91 -9.50 3.29
CA SER A 147 -14.31 -8.17 3.29
C SER A 147 -15.00 -7.28 4.32
N ARG A 148 -14.31 -6.24 4.82
CA ARG A 148 -14.88 -5.23 5.73
C ARG A 148 -15.74 -4.21 4.98
N ASN A 149 -16.69 -4.72 4.20
CA ASN A 149 -17.58 -3.95 3.34
C ASN A 149 -18.89 -3.51 4.03
N MET A 150 -19.15 -4.03 5.22
CA MET A 150 -20.27 -3.64 6.07
C MET A 150 -19.75 -3.22 7.44
N MET A 151 -20.22 -2.07 7.92
CA MET A 151 -19.85 -1.55 9.23
C MET A 151 -21.09 -1.10 10.00
N SER A 152 -21.22 -1.55 11.24
CA SER A 152 -22.30 -1.14 12.14
C SER A 152 -22.35 0.39 12.25
N GLY A 153 -23.55 0.97 12.17
CA GLY A 153 -23.79 2.41 12.22
C GLY A 153 -23.46 3.21 10.94
N VAL A 154 -22.72 2.64 9.99
CA VAL A 154 -22.34 3.30 8.72
C VAL A 154 -23.03 2.66 7.50
N GLY A 155 -23.26 1.35 7.54
CA GLY A 155 -23.81 0.60 6.42
C GLY A 155 -22.72 0.15 5.44
N PHE A 156 -23.07 0.13 4.14
CA PHE A 156 -22.20 -0.38 3.09
C PHE A 156 -21.02 0.56 2.80
N ARG A 157 -19.82 -0.02 2.78
CA ARG A 157 -18.56 0.66 2.46
C ARG A 157 -17.85 -0.16 1.39
N PRO A 158 -17.84 0.26 0.12
CA PRO A 158 -17.24 -0.53 -0.94
C PRO A 158 -15.73 -0.67 -0.72
N THR A 159 -15.18 -1.85 -0.99
CA THR A 159 -13.75 -2.18 -0.80
C THR A 159 -13.02 -2.45 -2.12
N GLY A 160 -13.75 -2.57 -3.22
CA GLY A 160 -13.21 -2.93 -4.52
C GLY A 160 -12.50 -4.28 -4.43
N LEU A 161 -11.35 -4.40 -5.11
CA LEU A 161 -10.51 -5.59 -5.06
C LEU A 161 -9.63 -5.65 -3.81
N THR A 162 -10.13 -5.20 -2.65
CA THR A 162 -9.42 -5.26 -1.36
C THR A 162 -10.30 -5.73 -0.23
N SER A 163 -9.66 -6.16 0.85
CA SER A 163 -10.30 -6.55 2.11
C SER A 163 -10.82 -5.36 2.93
N GLU A 164 -10.27 -4.14 2.74
CA GLU A 164 -10.64 -2.96 3.53
C GLU A 164 -10.78 -1.66 2.70
N PRO A 165 -11.76 -0.79 3.02
CA PRO A 165 -11.95 0.47 2.31
C PRO A 165 -10.71 1.39 2.33
N SER A 166 -9.96 1.40 3.44
CA SER A 166 -8.72 2.19 3.54
C SER A 166 -7.56 1.62 2.71
N VAL A 167 -7.48 0.30 2.55
CA VAL A 167 -6.44 -0.33 1.73
C VAL A 167 -6.68 0.03 0.26
N TYR A 168 -7.92 -0.05 -0.22
CA TYR A 168 -8.29 0.45 -1.55
C TYR A 168 -7.78 1.86 -1.82
N CYS A 169 -7.96 2.77 -0.84
CA CYS A 169 -7.52 4.15 -0.97
C CYS A 169 -5.99 4.27 -1.07
N GLY A 170 -5.26 3.50 -0.27
CA GLY A 170 -3.80 3.46 -0.34
C GLY A 170 -3.28 2.95 -1.70
N ILE A 171 -3.90 1.89 -2.25
CA ILE A 171 -3.49 1.32 -3.55
C ILE A 171 -3.78 2.34 -4.65
N THR A 172 -4.96 2.94 -4.61
CA THR A 172 -5.37 3.99 -5.55
C THR A 172 -4.41 5.18 -5.51
N ALA A 173 -4.02 5.63 -4.32
CA ALA A 173 -3.04 6.70 -4.12
C ALA A 173 -1.68 6.36 -4.76
N TRP A 174 -1.19 5.13 -4.58
CA TRP A 174 0.05 4.65 -5.21
C TRP A 174 -0.04 4.63 -6.75
N LEU A 175 -1.11 4.09 -7.30
CA LEU A 175 -1.31 4.02 -8.76
C LEU A 175 -1.40 5.42 -9.40
N ILE A 176 -2.14 6.34 -8.76
CA ILE A 176 -2.20 7.74 -9.22
C ILE A 176 -0.82 8.39 -9.14
N THR A 177 -0.06 8.15 -8.07
CA THR A 177 1.30 8.68 -7.90
C THR A 177 2.24 8.19 -9.00
N LEU A 178 2.21 6.88 -9.31
CA LEU A 178 2.98 6.29 -10.41
C LEU A 178 2.63 6.95 -11.76
N ARG A 179 1.33 7.09 -12.04
CA ARG A 179 0.88 7.72 -13.28
C ARG A 179 1.25 9.20 -13.37
N TYR A 180 1.11 9.92 -12.26
CA TYR A 180 1.50 11.33 -12.17
C TYR A 180 3.02 11.50 -12.30
N ALA A 181 3.82 10.55 -11.81
CA ALA A 181 5.27 10.55 -12.01
C ALA A 181 5.64 10.56 -13.49
N VAL A 182 4.89 9.87 -14.35
CA VAL A 182 5.09 9.90 -15.81
C VAL A 182 4.49 11.15 -16.44
N ASN A 183 3.17 11.35 -16.29
CA ASN A 183 2.42 12.31 -17.09
C ASN A 183 2.52 13.76 -16.60
N LYS A 184 2.80 13.96 -15.29
CA LYS A 184 2.80 15.28 -14.62
C LYS A 184 1.53 16.11 -14.84
N LYS A 185 0.40 15.45 -15.15
CA LYS A 185 -0.89 16.08 -15.47
C LYS A 185 -2.00 15.49 -14.60
N THR A 186 -2.94 16.34 -14.21
CA THR A 186 -4.19 15.99 -13.53
C THR A 186 -5.33 15.99 -14.53
N ASP A 187 -5.56 14.85 -15.16
CA ASP A 187 -6.63 14.66 -16.14
C ASP A 187 -7.87 14.03 -15.52
N VAL A 188 -8.87 13.70 -16.34
CA VAL A 188 -10.14 13.12 -15.88
C VAL A 188 -9.91 11.84 -15.08
N LEU A 189 -9.01 10.96 -15.52
CA LEU A 189 -8.73 9.72 -14.79
C LEU A 189 -8.13 9.99 -13.41
N PHE A 190 -7.25 10.99 -13.27
CA PHE A 190 -6.73 11.41 -11.97
C PHE A 190 -7.85 11.82 -11.01
N ILE A 191 -8.78 12.66 -11.50
CA ILE A 191 -9.90 13.16 -10.69
C ILE A 191 -10.86 12.02 -10.33
N LEU A 192 -11.25 11.18 -11.29
CA LEU A 192 -12.13 10.03 -11.06
C LEU A 192 -11.53 9.06 -10.03
N SER A 193 -10.22 8.84 -10.07
CA SER A 193 -9.53 7.98 -9.09
C SER A 193 -9.51 8.62 -7.70
N CYS A 194 -9.47 9.95 -7.59
CA CYS A 194 -9.61 10.63 -6.31
C CYS A 194 -11.05 10.52 -5.78
N LEU A 195 -12.04 10.71 -6.65
CA LEU A 195 -13.46 10.57 -6.29
C LEU A 195 -13.80 9.13 -5.86
N SER A 196 -13.20 8.11 -6.49
CA SER A 196 -13.44 6.72 -6.09
C SER A 196 -13.00 6.43 -4.65
N MET A 197 -11.94 7.09 -4.15
CA MET A 197 -11.55 6.99 -2.74
C MET A 197 -12.62 7.54 -1.79
N LEU A 198 -13.37 8.58 -2.19
CA LEU A 198 -14.46 9.13 -1.36
C LEU A 198 -15.64 8.17 -1.26
N LEU A 199 -15.92 7.40 -2.32
CA LEU A 199 -17.00 6.40 -2.33
C LEU A 199 -16.81 5.31 -1.26
N THR A 200 -15.59 5.10 -0.79
CA THR A 200 -15.27 4.12 0.27
C THR A 200 -15.73 4.54 1.67
N LEU A 201 -16.12 5.82 1.84
CA LEU A 201 -16.46 6.43 3.12
C LEU A 201 -15.39 6.21 4.19
N SER A 202 -14.13 6.10 3.79
CA SER A 202 -12.98 5.91 4.67
C SER A 202 -12.37 7.24 5.06
N PHE A 203 -12.17 7.48 6.37
CA PHE A 203 -11.47 8.68 6.86
C PHE A 203 -10.09 8.85 6.22
N VAL A 204 -9.32 7.76 6.11
CA VAL A 204 -8.03 7.74 5.41
C VAL A 204 -8.20 8.04 3.92
N GLY A 205 -9.26 7.52 3.30
CA GLY A 205 -9.57 7.78 1.88
C GLY A 205 -9.85 9.24 1.59
N VAL A 206 -10.58 9.90 2.49
CA VAL A 206 -10.87 11.33 2.45
C VAL A 206 -9.57 12.12 2.56
N PHE A 207 -8.73 11.81 3.56
CA PHE A 207 -7.44 12.46 3.73
C PHE A 207 -6.51 12.28 2.51
N LEU A 208 -6.38 11.05 1.99
CA LEU A 208 -5.54 10.76 0.82
C LEU A 208 -6.07 11.44 -0.45
N CYS A 209 -7.38 11.41 -0.69
CA CYS A 209 -8.02 12.09 -1.81
C CYS A 209 -7.68 13.58 -1.83
N PHE A 210 -7.92 14.27 -0.71
CA PHE A 210 -7.67 15.70 -0.62
C PHE A 210 -6.19 16.05 -0.68
N GLY A 211 -5.33 15.30 0.03
CA GLY A 211 -3.88 15.53 -0.03
C GLY A 211 -3.33 15.38 -1.45
N ILE A 212 -3.77 14.36 -2.18
CA ILE A 212 -3.36 14.11 -3.56
C ILE A 212 -3.91 15.17 -4.53
N LEU A 213 -5.19 15.55 -4.40
CA LEU A 213 -5.78 16.63 -5.22
C LEU A 213 -5.06 17.96 -4.97
N LEU A 214 -4.80 18.31 -3.70
CA LEU A 214 -4.09 19.52 -3.33
C LEU A 214 -2.73 19.59 -4.01
N ILE A 215 -1.92 18.52 -3.92
CA ILE A 215 -0.55 18.49 -4.48
C ILE A 215 -0.56 18.40 -6.01
N GLY A 216 -1.43 17.56 -6.58
CA GLY A 216 -1.53 17.35 -8.02
C GLY A 216 -2.01 18.61 -8.74
N MET A 217 -3.02 19.28 -8.18
CA MET A 217 -3.66 20.45 -8.76
C MET A 217 -3.10 21.78 -8.23
N LEU A 218 -2.04 21.75 -7.42
CA LEU A 218 -1.44 22.92 -6.77
C LEU A 218 -1.05 23.99 -7.79
N ARG A 219 -2.00 24.87 -8.06
CA ARG A 219 -1.88 26.20 -8.63
C ARG A 219 -2.44 27.10 -7.53
N VAL A 220 -1.80 28.23 -7.25
CA VAL A 220 -2.24 29.14 -6.16
C VAL A 220 -3.75 29.43 -6.21
N ARG A 221 -4.31 29.48 -7.43
CA ARG A 221 -5.74 29.71 -7.70
C ARG A 221 -6.68 28.54 -7.33
N MET A 222 -6.18 27.31 -7.18
CA MET A 222 -6.97 26.11 -6.86
C MET A 222 -6.96 25.75 -5.38
N ILE A 223 -6.20 26.46 -4.55
CA ILE A 223 -6.14 26.24 -3.10
C ILE A 223 -7.51 26.50 -2.47
N ILE A 224 -8.18 27.59 -2.83
CA ILE A 224 -9.50 27.96 -2.29
C ILE A 224 -10.57 26.92 -2.66
N PRO A 225 -10.72 26.49 -3.94
CA PRO A 225 -11.62 25.38 -4.28
C PRO A 225 -11.33 24.08 -3.54
N VAL A 226 -10.05 23.72 -3.36
CA VAL A 226 -9.67 22.49 -2.64
C VAL A 226 -10.01 22.61 -1.16
N ILE A 227 -9.75 23.75 -0.52
CA ILE A 227 -10.14 24.00 0.88
C ILE A 227 -11.67 23.99 1.03
N GLY A 228 -12.40 24.63 0.11
CA GLY A 228 -13.86 24.60 0.11
C GLY A 228 -14.42 23.18 -0.05
N PHE A 229 -13.79 22.35 -0.88
CA PHE A 229 -14.16 20.95 -1.06
C PHE A 229 -13.78 20.08 0.16
N ILE A 230 -12.65 20.36 0.81
CA ILE A 230 -12.26 19.74 2.10
C ILE A 230 -13.28 20.11 3.18
N PHE A 231 -13.68 21.37 3.27
CA PHE A 231 -14.65 21.83 4.24
C PHE A 231 -16.02 21.18 4.01
N MET A 232 -16.48 21.09 2.75
CA MET A 232 -17.69 20.34 2.41
C MET A 232 -17.58 18.85 2.76
N GLY A 233 -16.44 18.21 2.49
CA GLY A 233 -16.20 16.83 2.89
C GLY A 233 -16.19 16.64 4.41
N TYR A 234 -15.61 17.59 5.15
CA TYR A 234 -15.65 17.61 6.60
C TYR A 234 -17.07 17.78 7.12
N LEU A 235 -17.85 18.71 6.58
CA LEU A 235 -19.26 18.91 6.97
C LEU A 235 -20.11 17.65 6.75
N VAL A 236 -19.88 16.91 5.66
CA VAL A 236 -20.58 15.63 5.40
C VAL A 236 -20.17 14.53 6.38
N LEU A 237 -18.97 14.64 6.98
CA LEU A 237 -18.41 13.64 7.88
C LEU A 237 -18.40 14.09 9.34
N ILE A 238 -18.88 15.29 9.68
CA ILE A 238 -18.68 15.89 11.01
C ILE A 238 -19.32 15.03 12.10
N ASP A 239 -20.55 14.57 11.89
CA ASP A 239 -21.25 13.68 12.82
C ASP A 239 -20.46 12.38 13.06
N ARG A 240 -19.70 11.93 12.07
CA ARG A 240 -18.85 10.72 12.14
C ARG A 240 -17.52 10.97 12.82
N VAL A 241 -16.95 12.14 12.61
CA VAL A 241 -15.77 12.58 13.35
C VAL A 241 -16.12 12.71 14.83
N ASP A 242 -17.27 13.29 15.14
CA ASP A 242 -17.75 13.46 16.52
C ASP A 242 -18.07 12.10 17.17
N GLU A 243 -18.74 11.19 16.46
CA GLU A 243 -18.95 9.80 16.91
C GLU A 243 -17.62 9.09 17.20
N ARG A 244 -16.64 9.20 16.30
CA ARG A 244 -15.29 8.62 16.49
C ARG A 244 -14.54 9.24 17.67
N VAL A 245 -14.59 10.57 17.82
CA VAL A 245 -13.96 11.27 18.95
C VAL A 245 -14.61 10.86 20.26
N SER A 246 -15.95 10.76 20.30
CA SER A 246 -16.67 10.31 21.49
C SER A 246 -16.30 8.87 21.88
N LEU A 247 -16.23 7.95 20.91
CA LEU A 247 -15.79 6.57 21.12
C LEU A 247 -14.32 6.50 21.56
N PHE A 248 -13.45 7.34 21.01
CA PHE A 248 -12.06 7.40 21.43
C PHE A 248 -11.93 7.86 22.89
N LEU A 249 -12.62 8.95 23.25
CA LEU A 249 -12.63 9.48 24.62
C LEU A 249 -13.29 8.53 25.62
N SER A 250 -14.28 7.74 25.19
CA SER A 250 -14.95 6.75 26.04
C SER A 250 -14.21 5.41 26.14
N GLY A 251 -13.06 5.24 25.46
CA GLY A 251 -12.36 3.97 25.39
C GLY A 251 -13.05 2.91 24.49
N GLY A 252 -14.09 3.29 23.74
CA GLY A 252 -14.85 2.43 22.83
C GLY A 252 -14.29 2.35 21.39
N ASP A 253 -13.33 3.21 21.00
CA ASP A 253 -12.67 3.11 19.68
C ASP A 253 -11.62 1.99 19.68
N GLY A 254 -12.10 0.76 19.50
CA GLY A 254 -11.27 -0.43 19.47
C GLY A 254 -10.12 -0.38 18.46
N SER A 255 -10.19 0.44 17.39
CA SER A 255 -9.11 0.53 16.40
C SER A 255 -7.96 1.43 16.86
N ASN A 256 -8.26 2.57 17.48
CA ASN A 256 -7.24 3.50 17.96
C ASN A 256 -6.65 3.05 19.30
N ASN A 257 -7.48 2.49 20.19
CA ASN A 257 -7.02 2.00 21.49
C ASN A 257 -6.04 0.84 21.32
N VAL A 258 -6.33 -0.08 20.39
CA VAL A 258 -5.41 -1.16 20.02
C VAL A 258 -4.06 -0.63 19.50
N LYS A 259 -4.03 0.49 18.76
CA LYS A 259 -2.76 1.11 18.31
C LYS A 259 -1.96 1.70 19.47
N ILE A 260 -2.65 2.29 20.44
CA ILE A 260 -2.02 2.81 21.67
C ILE A 260 -1.45 1.64 22.49
N ASP A 261 -2.21 0.54 22.61
CA ASP A 261 -1.77 -0.67 23.31
C ASP A 261 -0.53 -1.28 22.65
N THR A 262 -0.47 -1.31 21.31
CA THR A 262 0.75 -1.73 20.57
C THR A 262 1.96 -0.86 20.95
N TRP A 263 1.80 0.46 21.01
CA TRP A 263 2.90 1.35 21.40
C TRP A 263 3.29 1.17 22.88
N ASN A 264 2.32 1.01 23.76
CA ASN A 264 2.58 0.76 25.17
C ASN A 264 3.34 -0.56 25.35
N ASN A 265 2.95 -1.62 24.64
CA ASN A 265 3.67 -2.90 24.65
C ASN A 265 5.08 -2.76 24.04
N PHE A 266 5.22 -2.02 22.93
CA PHE A 266 6.51 -1.75 22.29
C PHE A 266 7.49 -1.04 23.23
N ILE A 267 7.03 -0.06 24.01
CA ILE A 267 7.88 0.70 24.94
C ILE A 267 8.16 -0.07 26.23
N SER A 268 7.19 -0.86 26.71
CA SER A 268 7.30 -1.56 28.00
C SER A 268 8.11 -2.86 27.94
N ASN A 269 8.26 -3.47 26.75
CA ASN A 269 9.04 -4.68 26.56
C ASN A 269 10.42 -4.35 25.97
N SER A 270 11.50 -4.58 26.73
CA SER A 270 12.87 -4.24 26.33
C SER A 270 13.33 -4.94 25.06
N ASP A 271 12.92 -6.19 24.85
CA ASP A 271 13.36 -6.98 23.72
C ASP A 271 12.63 -6.53 22.44
N ILE A 272 11.32 -6.30 22.54
CA ILE A 272 10.50 -5.76 21.44
C ILE A 272 10.91 -4.32 21.12
N TYR A 273 11.23 -3.50 22.11
CA TYR A 273 11.73 -2.15 21.89
C TYR A 273 13.03 -2.15 21.06
N THR A 274 13.91 -3.12 21.33
CA THR A 274 15.23 -3.22 20.71
C THR A 274 15.18 -3.84 19.32
N TYR A 275 14.48 -4.98 19.18
CA TYR A 275 14.48 -5.81 17.97
C TYR A 275 13.22 -5.64 17.10
N GLY A 276 12.15 -5.12 17.68
CA GLY A 276 10.83 -5.01 17.05
C GLY A 276 9.95 -6.23 17.32
N TYR A 277 8.78 -6.21 16.70
CA TYR A 277 7.89 -7.35 16.52
C TYR A 277 8.30 -8.18 15.30
N GLY A 278 9.24 -7.74 14.47
CA GLY A 278 9.58 -8.41 13.22
C GLY A 278 8.42 -8.42 12.24
N LEU A 279 8.48 -9.33 11.27
CA LEU A 279 7.41 -9.54 10.29
C LEU A 279 6.27 -10.43 10.84
N ILE A 280 5.88 -10.21 12.10
CA ILE A 280 4.74 -10.89 12.72
C ILE A 280 3.44 -10.23 12.26
N GLY A 281 2.38 -11.02 12.18
CA GLY A 281 1.03 -10.52 11.96
C GLY A 281 0.01 -11.16 12.87
N LYS A 282 -1.26 -10.82 12.63
CA LYS A 282 -2.39 -11.52 13.23
C LYS A 282 -2.26 -13.02 13.03
N SER A 283 -2.12 -13.74 14.13
CA SER A 283 -2.21 -15.19 14.20
C SER A 283 -3.34 -15.57 15.16
N LEU A 284 -3.82 -16.82 15.11
CA LEU A 284 -4.98 -17.27 15.89
C LEU A 284 -4.72 -17.16 17.41
N SER A 285 -3.47 -17.30 17.83
CA SER A 285 -3.05 -17.20 19.23
C SER A 285 -2.64 -15.80 19.66
N ALA A 286 -2.45 -14.86 18.73
CA ALA A 286 -1.94 -13.53 19.01
C ALA A 286 -3.04 -12.61 19.56
N PRO A 287 -2.73 -11.74 20.54
CA PRO A 287 -3.65 -10.70 20.99
C PRO A 287 -4.13 -9.82 19.83
N SER A 288 -5.34 -9.26 19.97
CA SER A 288 -5.96 -8.39 18.95
C SER A 288 -5.09 -7.20 18.55
N PHE A 289 -4.16 -6.75 19.40
CA PHE A 289 -3.24 -5.66 19.07
C PHE A 289 -2.12 -6.02 18.07
N TYR A 290 -1.98 -7.27 17.67
CA TYR A 290 -1.13 -7.61 16.52
C TYR A 290 -1.79 -7.23 15.18
N GLU A 291 -3.09 -6.96 15.15
CA GLU A 291 -3.78 -6.45 13.96
C GLU A 291 -3.35 -5.02 13.62
N SER A 292 -3.10 -4.17 14.62
CA SER A 292 -2.66 -2.79 14.41
C SER A 292 -1.25 -2.69 13.82
N LEU A 293 -0.41 -3.72 13.93
CA LEU A 293 0.90 -3.76 13.27
C LEU A 293 0.75 -3.67 11.73
N TYR A 294 -0.36 -4.15 11.18
CA TYR A 294 -0.69 -4.01 9.75
C TYR A 294 -1.39 -2.69 9.40
N ASP A 295 -1.68 -1.86 10.40
CA ASP A 295 -2.52 -0.66 10.26
C ASP A 295 -1.83 0.63 10.76
N MET A 296 -0.51 0.59 11.02
CA MET A 296 0.27 1.80 11.28
C MET A 296 0.81 2.41 9.98
N THR A 297 1.30 3.64 10.07
CA THR A 297 1.95 4.33 8.95
C THR A 297 3.38 3.82 8.75
N ILE A 298 4.02 4.16 7.63
CA ILE A 298 5.40 3.71 7.34
C ILE A 298 6.36 4.16 8.44
N PHE A 299 6.11 5.33 9.01
CA PHE A 299 6.89 5.88 10.11
C PHE A 299 6.77 5.01 11.35
N GLY A 300 5.56 4.61 11.75
CA GLY A 300 5.37 3.72 12.90
C GLY A 300 5.90 2.32 12.64
N ASN A 301 5.60 1.77 11.46
CA ASN A 301 5.94 0.38 11.12
C ASN A 301 7.43 0.11 11.02
N LEU A 302 8.23 1.09 10.57
CA LEU A 302 9.67 0.89 10.56
C LEU A 302 10.24 0.68 11.98
N PHE A 303 9.67 1.33 13.00
CA PHE A 303 10.04 1.09 14.39
C PHE A 303 9.45 -0.21 14.92
N THR A 304 8.15 -0.46 14.70
CA THR A 304 7.52 -1.65 15.27
C THR A 304 8.01 -2.94 14.61
N ILE A 305 8.43 -2.94 13.34
CA ILE A 305 8.99 -4.13 12.67
C ILE A 305 10.46 -4.35 13.04
N PHE A 306 11.30 -3.31 12.96
CA PHE A 306 12.75 -3.47 13.09
C PHE A 306 13.30 -3.09 14.46
N GLY A 307 12.46 -2.64 15.38
CA GLY A 307 12.87 -2.09 16.67
C GLY A 307 13.34 -0.64 16.55
N MET A 308 13.63 -0.02 17.68
CA MET A 308 13.97 1.40 17.74
C MET A 308 15.23 1.72 16.91
N HIS A 309 16.29 0.92 17.03
CA HIS A 309 17.59 1.26 16.46
C HIS A 309 17.62 1.07 14.94
N LEU A 310 17.26 -0.11 14.45
CA LEU A 310 17.19 -0.36 13.01
C LEU A 310 16.02 0.41 12.36
N GLY A 311 14.94 0.67 13.10
CA GLY A 311 13.83 1.50 12.65
C GLY A 311 14.26 2.94 12.33
N VAL A 312 15.09 3.58 13.18
CA VAL A 312 15.67 4.90 12.87
C VAL A 312 16.50 4.85 11.59
N VAL A 313 17.37 3.84 11.45
CA VAL A 313 18.23 3.69 10.26
C VAL A 313 17.38 3.52 8.99
N ALA A 314 16.37 2.64 9.05
CA ALA A 314 15.47 2.38 7.93
C ALA A 314 14.63 3.62 7.57
N LEU A 315 14.16 4.37 8.57
CA LEU A 315 13.41 5.61 8.34
C LEU A 315 14.28 6.68 7.67
N LEU A 316 15.50 6.89 8.17
CA LEU A 316 16.43 7.83 7.55
C LEU A 316 16.78 7.39 6.12
N ALA A 317 16.99 6.10 5.89
CA ALA A 317 17.22 5.55 4.56
C ALA A 317 16.03 5.81 3.62
N PHE A 318 14.80 5.60 4.09
CA PHE A 318 13.59 5.89 3.31
C PHE A 318 13.43 7.38 2.99
N ILE A 319 13.61 8.27 3.97
CA ILE A 319 13.56 9.72 3.75
C ILE A 319 14.65 10.14 2.75
N MET A 320 15.88 9.66 2.93
CA MET A 320 17.00 9.95 2.03
C MET A 320 16.73 9.45 0.61
N PHE A 321 16.13 8.26 0.47
CA PHE A 321 15.67 7.72 -0.82
C PHE A 321 14.67 8.67 -1.49
N VAL A 322 13.61 9.08 -0.78
CA VAL A 322 12.58 9.99 -1.32
C VAL A 322 13.17 11.35 -1.69
N VAL A 323 14.10 11.87 -0.91
CA VAL A 323 14.76 13.15 -1.20
C VAL A 323 15.68 13.02 -2.43
N ARG A 324 16.40 11.91 -2.60
CA ARG A 324 17.39 11.72 -3.67
C ARG A 324 16.83 11.22 -4.99
N ILE A 325 15.69 10.52 -5.02
CA ILE A 325 15.12 10.01 -6.27
C ILE A 325 14.87 11.14 -7.28
N ASN A 326 15.19 10.93 -8.56
CA ASN A 326 15.07 11.95 -9.60
C ASN A 326 13.61 12.14 -10.09
N LEU A 327 12.76 12.64 -9.20
CA LEU A 327 11.35 12.92 -9.46
C LEU A 327 11.00 14.36 -9.07
N SER A 328 9.88 14.86 -9.60
CA SER A 328 9.39 16.19 -9.26
C SER A 328 9.04 16.29 -7.77
N LYS A 329 9.21 17.47 -7.16
CA LYS A 329 8.84 17.71 -5.75
C LYS A 329 7.40 17.27 -5.44
N ARG A 330 6.46 17.53 -6.36
CA ARG A 330 5.06 17.11 -6.23
C ARG A 330 4.92 15.59 -6.15
N THR A 331 5.59 14.87 -7.04
CA THR A 331 5.60 13.39 -7.03
C THR A 331 6.19 12.84 -5.74
N LYS A 332 7.25 13.46 -5.21
CA LYS A 332 7.86 13.05 -3.93
C LYS A 332 6.90 13.22 -2.75
N ILE A 333 6.14 14.32 -2.69
CA ILE A 333 5.15 14.51 -1.62
C ILE A 333 3.97 13.53 -1.78
N MET A 334 3.50 13.30 -3.02
CA MET A 334 2.45 12.29 -3.28
C MET A 334 2.89 10.87 -2.90
N LEU A 335 4.17 10.53 -3.13
CA LEU A 335 4.78 9.29 -2.69
C LEU A 335 4.72 9.15 -1.16
N MET A 336 5.09 10.20 -0.42
CA MET A 336 5.02 10.20 1.04
C MET A 336 3.59 10.05 1.55
N LEU A 337 2.62 10.74 0.92
CA LEU A 337 1.20 10.59 1.28
C LEU A 337 0.69 9.17 1.01
N SER A 338 0.99 8.62 -0.15
CA SER A 338 0.56 7.25 -0.52
C SER A 338 1.14 6.20 0.43
N SER A 339 2.33 6.46 0.95
CA SER A 339 3.02 5.62 1.92
C SER A 339 2.46 5.71 3.35
N LEU A 340 1.40 6.48 3.62
CA LEU A 340 0.80 6.55 4.95
C LEU A 340 -0.04 5.33 5.32
N LYS A 341 -0.70 4.68 4.36
CA LYS A 341 -1.57 3.51 4.60
C LYS A 341 -1.00 2.23 4.02
N ILE A 342 -0.46 2.28 2.79
CA ILE A 342 0.27 1.14 2.19
C ILE A 342 1.74 1.45 2.33
N SER A 343 2.11 1.28 3.59
CA SER A 343 3.35 1.68 4.21
C SER A 343 4.28 0.51 4.48
N LEU A 344 3.76 -0.71 4.37
CA LEU A 344 4.36 -1.87 4.97
C LEU A 344 5.19 -2.65 3.95
N PRO A 345 6.35 -3.18 4.37
CA PRO A 345 6.99 -4.28 3.66
C PRO A 345 6.09 -5.52 3.56
N PHE A 346 4.94 -5.57 4.23
CA PHE A 346 3.98 -6.66 4.13
C PHE A 346 3.07 -6.61 2.90
N PHE A 347 3.09 -5.55 2.09
CA PHE A 347 2.28 -5.47 0.88
C PHE A 347 3.15 -5.55 -0.38
N ALA A 348 2.83 -6.49 -1.27
CA ALA A 348 3.49 -6.61 -2.58
C ALA A 348 3.42 -5.30 -3.40
N VAL A 349 2.33 -4.53 -3.25
CA VAL A 349 2.13 -3.21 -3.88
C VAL A 349 3.24 -2.24 -3.53
N PHE A 350 3.77 -2.26 -2.30
CA PHE A 350 4.85 -1.39 -1.88
C PHE A 350 6.10 -1.63 -2.73
N TYR A 351 6.53 -2.89 -2.84
CA TYR A 351 7.72 -3.27 -3.62
C TYR A 351 7.56 -2.97 -5.12
N LEU A 352 6.40 -3.28 -5.69
CA LEU A 352 6.08 -2.93 -7.08
C LEU A 352 6.15 -1.42 -7.30
N SER A 353 5.56 -0.63 -6.40
CA SER A 353 5.48 0.82 -6.57
C SER A 353 6.85 1.49 -6.47
N ILE A 354 7.70 1.07 -5.52
CA ILE A 354 9.08 1.55 -5.41
C ILE A 354 9.87 1.18 -6.67
N SER A 355 9.78 -0.07 -7.12
CA SER A 355 10.46 -0.56 -8.33
C SER A 355 10.10 0.27 -9.58
N LEU A 356 8.81 0.51 -9.81
CA LEU A 356 8.34 1.30 -10.94
C LEU A 356 8.70 2.79 -10.82
N LEU A 357 8.67 3.38 -9.62
CA LEU A 357 9.11 4.76 -9.43
C LEU A 357 10.59 4.94 -9.72
N CYS A 358 11.44 4.02 -9.27
CA CYS A 358 12.86 4.02 -9.60
C CYS A 358 13.07 3.90 -11.11
N ALA A 359 12.36 2.98 -11.78
CA ALA A 359 12.45 2.83 -13.23
C ALA A 359 11.97 4.07 -14.00
N ILE A 360 10.92 4.75 -13.53
CA ILE A 360 10.43 6.01 -14.12
C ILE A 360 11.45 7.14 -13.92
N ALA A 361 12.12 7.20 -12.77
CA ALA A 361 13.15 8.20 -12.49
C ALA A 361 14.39 8.02 -13.40
N ASP A 362 14.83 6.78 -13.59
CA ASP A 362 16.00 6.44 -14.40
C ASP A 362 15.74 6.51 -15.91
N ASN A 363 14.52 6.24 -16.36
CA ASN A 363 14.20 6.43 -17.77
C ASN A 363 14.25 7.91 -18.20
N LYS A 364 13.98 8.85 -17.27
CA LYS A 364 14.06 10.29 -17.56
C LYS A 364 15.47 10.84 -17.65
N THR A 365 16.47 10.14 -17.11
CA THR A 365 17.87 10.56 -17.25
C THR A 365 18.47 10.12 -18.58
N LYS A 366 17.82 9.17 -19.28
CA LYS A 366 18.26 8.64 -20.58
C LYS A 366 17.58 9.29 -21.79
N SER A 367 16.52 10.06 -21.56
CA SER A 367 15.83 10.90 -22.57
C SER A 367 16.33 12.33 -22.52
#